data_AF-A0A7T3DGM2-F1
#
_entry.id   AF-A0A7T3DGM2-F1
#
_cell.length_a   1.000
_cell.length_b   1.000
_cell.length_c   1.000
_cell.angle_alpha   90.00
_cell.angle_beta   90.00
_cell.angle_gamma   90.00
#
_symmetry.space_group_name_H-M   'P 1'
#
loop_
_entity.id
_entity.type
_entity.pdbx_description
1 polymer ?
#
loop_
_entity_poly.entity_id
_entity_poly.type
_entity_poly.pdbx_seq_one_letter_code
_entity_poly.pdbx_strand_id
1 'polypeptide(L)'
;MPYQKGQVAKAEAAPGAIESKAYGDGTTATGPGPLPDLSPTEQSIEAEIQAKGKTAARVTPDDIQREIVEETYFTAAEGRHGHSHKNHGFQYAELAQSPLNLLTFCVLELRNGFTVTGESACASPENFDAAIGRCIARANAVQKIWPLLGFRLRDKLAAGA
;
A
#
# COMPACT_ATOMS: atom_id res chain seq x y z
N MET A 1 -15.29 -14.49 -37.53
CA MET A 1 -15.84 -14.22 -36.18
C MET A 1 -15.90 -15.55 -35.43
N PRO A 2 -15.69 -15.66 -34.10
CA PRO A 2 -15.03 -14.74 -33.15
C PRO A 2 -14.01 -15.43 -32.18
N TYR A 3 -13.17 -14.57 -31.57
CA TYR A 3 -12.52 -14.59 -30.24
C TYR A 3 -12.25 -15.89 -29.45
N GLN A 4 -10.99 -16.01 -28.97
CA GLN A 4 -10.75 -16.16 -27.52
C GLN A 4 -9.39 -15.55 -27.11
N LYS A 5 -9.45 -14.60 -26.18
CA LYS A 5 -8.34 -13.84 -25.59
C LYS A 5 -7.66 -14.73 -24.54
N GLY A 6 -6.47 -15.25 -24.86
CA GLY A 6 -5.67 -16.06 -23.96
C GLY A 6 -5.15 -15.25 -22.78
N GLN A 7 -5.32 -15.80 -21.59
CA GLN A 7 -4.66 -15.39 -20.36
C GLN A 7 -3.14 -15.45 -20.57
N VAL A 8 -2.43 -14.34 -20.34
CA VAL A 8 -0.98 -14.41 -20.13
C VAL A 8 -0.76 -14.87 -18.71
N ALA A 9 -0.42 -16.15 -18.58
CA ALA A 9 0.17 -16.72 -17.38
C ALA A 9 1.38 -15.86 -16.97
N LYS A 10 1.42 -15.42 -15.71
CA LYS A 10 2.66 -14.93 -15.09
C LYS A 10 3.63 -16.09 -15.15
N ALA A 11 4.61 -16.02 -16.05
CA ALA A 11 5.70 -16.98 -16.07
C ALA A 11 6.45 -16.85 -14.74
N GLU A 12 6.43 -17.90 -13.92
CA GLU A 12 7.41 -18.06 -12.84
C GLU A 12 8.79 -18.11 -13.50
N ALA A 13 9.58 -17.05 -13.29
CA ALA A 13 10.95 -17.01 -13.74
C ALA A 13 11.79 -18.04 -12.96
N ALA A 14 12.71 -18.71 -13.66
CA ALA A 14 13.57 -19.72 -13.06
C ALA A 14 14.40 -19.13 -11.90
N PRO A 15 14.62 -19.89 -10.80
CA PRO A 15 15.48 -19.46 -9.70
C PRO A 15 16.88 -19.11 -10.21
N GLY A 16 17.34 -17.88 -10.00
CA GLY A 16 18.71 -17.45 -10.35
C GLY A 16 18.86 -16.48 -11.54
N ALA A 17 17.77 -16.01 -12.16
CA ALA A 17 17.87 -14.89 -13.10
C ALA A 17 18.28 -13.61 -12.35
N ILE A 18 19.29 -12.88 -12.83
CA ILE A 18 19.65 -11.57 -12.25
C ILE A 18 18.53 -10.60 -12.59
N GLU A 19 17.76 -10.20 -11.58
CA GLU A 19 16.70 -9.21 -11.68
C GLU A 19 17.21 -7.87 -11.12
N SER A 20 16.58 -6.78 -11.57
CA SER A 20 16.76 -5.45 -10.99
C SER A 20 15.39 -4.88 -10.62
N LYS A 21 15.24 -4.46 -9.36
CA LYS A 21 14.00 -3.90 -8.83
C LYS A 21 14.27 -2.53 -8.23
N ALA A 22 13.56 -1.53 -8.74
CA ALA A 22 13.53 -0.20 -8.16
C ALA A 22 12.42 -0.13 -7.10
N TYR A 23 12.75 0.38 -5.93
CA TYR A 23 11.80 0.62 -4.85
C TYR A 23 11.37 2.09 -4.83
N GLY A 24 10.22 2.36 -4.20
CA GLY A 24 9.66 3.72 -4.12
C GLY A 24 10.50 4.73 -3.35
N ASP A 25 11.53 4.28 -2.62
CA ASP A 25 12.50 5.13 -1.90
C ASP A 25 13.71 5.55 -2.77
N GLY A 26 13.69 5.22 -4.07
CA GLY A 26 14.75 5.56 -5.02
C GLY A 26 15.95 4.62 -4.98
N THR A 27 15.93 3.58 -4.14
CA THR A 27 16.96 2.55 -4.12
C THR A 27 16.68 1.46 -5.14
N THR A 28 17.74 0.79 -5.59
CA THR A 28 17.67 -0.31 -6.55
C THR A 28 18.37 -1.54 -5.98
N ALA A 29 17.69 -2.68 -5.94
CA ALA A 29 18.33 -3.97 -5.68
C ALA A 29 18.58 -4.68 -7.02
N THR A 30 19.77 -5.27 -7.15
CA THR A 30 20.15 -6.11 -8.29
C THR A 30 20.72 -7.42 -7.77
N GLY A 31 20.20 -8.55 -8.21
CA GLY A 31 20.61 -9.86 -7.72
C GLY A 31 19.79 -11.02 -8.27
N PRO A 32 20.16 -12.28 -7.97
CA PRO A 32 19.40 -13.45 -8.39
C PRO A 32 18.00 -13.43 -7.76
N GLY A 33 16.98 -13.48 -8.61
CA GLY A 33 15.58 -13.38 -8.20
C GLY A 33 15.08 -14.61 -7.42
N PRO A 34 13.95 -14.47 -6.71
CA PRO A 34 13.09 -13.27 -6.66
C PRO A 34 13.64 -12.19 -5.71
N LEU A 35 13.68 -10.94 -6.19
CA LEU A 35 14.10 -9.80 -5.36
C LEU A 35 13.06 -9.46 -4.29
N PRO A 36 13.48 -9.02 -3.09
CA PRO A 36 12.58 -8.73 -1.97
C PRO A 36 11.54 -7.66 -2.31
N ASP A 37 10.43 -7.62 -1.58
CA ASP A 37 9.41 -6.57 -1.76
C ASP A 37 9.73 -5.27 -1.03
N LEU A 38 10.63 -5.33 -0.05
CA LEU A 38 11.08 -4.22 0.78
C LEU A 38 12.43 -3.68 0.33
N SER A 39 12.64 -2.37 0.52
CA SER A 39 13.86 -1.71 0.07
C SER A 39 15.09 -2.07 0.94
N PRO A 40 16.33 -1.94 0.42
CA PRO A 40 17.57 -2.05 1.18
C PRO A 40 17.61 -1.19 2.45
N THR A 41 16.97 -0.02 2.44
CA THR A 41 16.91 0.89 3.60
C THR A 41 16.08 0.28 4.73
N GLU A 42 14.92 -0.31 4.40
CA GLU A 42 14.05 -1.00 5.36
C GLU A 42 14.72 -2.27 5.92
N GLN A 43 15.50 -2.96 5.08
CA GLN A 43 16.34 -4.09 5.52
C GLN A 43 17.51 -3.67 6.42
N SER A 44 18.09 -2.49 6.18
CA SER A 44 19.24 -1.97 6.94
C SER A 44 18.90 -1.70 8.41
N ILE A 45 17.70 -1.18 8.70
CA ILE A 45 17.29 -0.87 10.08
C ILE A 45 17.04 -2.15 10.87
N GLU A 46 16.36 -3.13 10.27
CA GLU A 46 16.09 -4.42 10.91
C GLU A 46 17.39 -5.22 11.15
N ALA A 47 18.30 -5.22 10.18
CA ALA A 47 19.63 -5.80 10.34
C ALA A 47 20.44 -5.14 11.47
N GLU A 48 20.35 -3.81 11.61
CA GLU A 48 21.01 -3.07 12.68
C GLU A 48 20.41 -3.38 14.07
N ILE A 49 19.08 -3.54 14.16
CA ILE A 49 18.39 -3.93 15.41
C ILE A 49 18.85 -5.32 15.85
N GLN A 50 18.92 -6.27 14.92
CA GLN A 50 19.43 -7.62 15.18
C GLN A 50 20.92 -7.61 15.56
N ALA A 51 21.76 -6.85 14.84
CA ALA A 51 23.18 -6.69 15.14
C ALA A 51 23.43 -6.10 16.54
N LYS A 52 22.51 -5.26 17.04
CA LYS A 52 22.53 -4.71 18.40
C LYS A 52 21.95 -5.66 19.46
N GLY A 53 21.64 -6.92 19.11
CA GLY A 53 21.15 -7.95 20.03
C GLY A 53 19.73 -7.70 20.55
N LYS A 54 18.93 -6.85 19.88
CA LYS A 54 17.56 -6.53 20.30
C LYS A 54 16.59 -7.58 19.76
N THR A 55 16.56 -8.75 20.41
CA THR A 55 15.76 -9.92 20.01
C THR A 55 14.37 -9.98 20.65
N ALA A 56 13.99 -8.99 21.46
CA ALA A 56 12.66 -8.91 22.03
C ALA A 56 11.58 -8.84 20.93
N ALA A 57 10.39 -9.39 21.23
CA ALA A 57 9.27 -9.40 20.31
C ALA A 57 8.92 -7.98 19.84
N ARG A 58 8.78 -7.80 18.52
CA ARG A 58 8.42 -6.54 17.88
C ARG A 58 7.52 -6.81 16.68
N VAL A 59 6.83 -5.76 16.23
CA VAL A 59 6.16 -5.75 14.93
C VAL A 59 7.22 -5.62 13.84
N THR A 60 7.10 -6.42 12.80
CA THR A 60 7.96 -6.35 11.60
C THR A 60 7.17 -5.79 10.41
N PRO A 61 7.85 -5.31 9.34
CA PRO A 61 7.18 -4.93 8.10
C PRO A 61 6.32 -6.07 7.53
N ASP A 62 6.80 -7.32 7.62
CA ASP A 62 6.08 -8.53 7.19
C ASP A 62 4.77 -8.73 7.97
N ASP A 63 4.77 -8.45 9.28
CA ASP A 63 3.55 -8.55 10.08
C ASP A 63 2.47 -7.58 9.62
N ILE A 64 2.87 -6.39 9.16
CA ILE A 64 1.95 -5.39 8.60
C ILE A 64 1.40 -5.86 7.26
N GLN A 65 2.27 -6.32 6.35
CA GLN A 65 1.82 -6.81 5.05
C GLN A 65 0.87 -8.00 5.20
N ARG A 66 1.13 -8.90 6.15
CA ARG A 66 0.24 -10.04 6.47
C ARG A 66 -1.09 -9.63 7.10
N GLU A 67 -1.17 -8.45 7.72
CA GLU A 67 -2.40 -7.98 8.34
C GLU A 67 -3.37 -7.39 7.31
N ILE A 68 -2.88 -6.85 6.19
CA ILE A 68 -3.69 -6.26 5.12
C ILE A 68 -4.28 -7.39 4.25
N VAL A 69 -5.59 -7.40 4.07
CA VAL A 69 -6.30 -8.39 3.23
C VAL A 69 -6.86 -7.80 1.94
N GLU A 70 -7.15 -6.49 1.93
CA GLU A 70 -7.68 -5.80 0.76
C GLU A 70 -7.17 -4.36 0.70
N GLU A 71 -6.97 -3.86 -0.52
CA GLU A 71 -6.59 -2.47 -0.79
C GLU A 71 -7.55 -1.87 -1.81
N THR A 72 -8.25 -0.81 -1.43
CA THR A 72 -9.13 -0.05 -2.31
C THR A 72 -8.59 1.37 -2.49
N TYR A 73 -8.59 1.85 -3.73
CA TYR A 73 -8.12 3.19 -4.08
C TYR A 73 -9.21 3.96 -4.82
N PHE A 74 -9.39 5.22 -4.46
CA PHE A 74 -10.30 6.15 -5.15
C PHE A 74 -9.91 7.60 -4.87
N THR A 75 -10.30 8.49 -5.74
CA THR A 75 -10.22 9.94 -5.53
C THR A 75 -11.45 10.43 -4.77
N ALA A 76 -11.33 11.57 -4.08
CA ALA A 76 -12.47 12.21 -3.44
C ALA A 76 -13.61 12.50 -4.43
N ALA A 77 -13.26 12.76 -5.70
CA ALA A 77 -14.21 12.96 -6.78
C ALA A 77 -15.01 11.69 -7.10
N GLU A 78 -14.34 10.54 -7.24
CA GLU A 78 -14.99 9.24 -7.42
C GLU A 78 -15.88 8.88 -6.21
N GLY A 79 -15.42 9.17 -4.99
CA GLY A 79 -16.23 8.98 -3.77
C GLY A 79 -17.51 9.82 -3.78
N ARG A 80 -17.41 11.12 -4.15
CA ARG A 80 -18.57 12.01 -4.32
C ARG A 80 -19.49 11.52 -5.44
N HIS A 81 -18.94 11.04 -6.54
CA HIS A 81 -19.70 10.52 -7.67
C HIS A 81 -20.53 9.31 -7.23
N GLY A 82 -19.90 8.33 -6.57
CA GLY A 82 -20.58 7.15 -6.02
C GLY A 82 -21.68 7.50 -5.01
N HIS A 83 -21.47 8.51 -4.16
CA HIS A 83 -22.50 9.02 -3.24
C HIS A 83 -23.68 9.65 -4.00
N SER A 84 -23.40 10.48 -5.00
CA SER A 84 -24.41 11.21 -5.76
C SER A 84 -25.29 10.28 -6.59
N HIS A 85 -24.72 9.23 -7.19
CA HIS A 85 -25.49 8.22 -7.94
C HIS A 85 -26.56 7.51 -7.11
N LYS A 86 -26.24 7.19 -5.85
CA LYS A 86 -27.21 6.54 -4.95
C LYS A 86 -28.41 7.44 -4.63
N ASN A 87 -28.23 8.76 -4.64
CA ASN A 87 -29.23 9.71 -4.16
C ASN A 87 -29.95 10.49 -5.28
N HIS A 88 -29.32 10.67 -6.45
CA HIS A 88 -29.79 11.57 -7.51
C HIS A 88 -29.76 10.96 -8.93
N GLY A 89 -29.35 9.70 -9.08
CA GLY A 89 -29.21 9.05 -10.39
C GLY A 89 -28.02 9.56 -11.21
N PHE A 90 -27.96 9.21 -12.50
CA PHE A 90 -26.81 9.45 -13.39
C PHE A 90 -26.59 10.91 -13.83
N GLN A 91 -27.38 11.86 -13.30
CA GLN A 91 -27.36 13.26 -13.73
C GLN A 91 -26.42 14.08 -12.84
N TYR A 92 -25.11 13.85 -12.94
CA TYR A 92 -24.11 14.68 -12.28
C TYR A 92 -23.02 15.07 -13.27
N ALA A 93 -22.99 16.36 -13.65
CA ALA A 93 -21.90 16.90 -14.45
C ALA A 93 -20.69 17.09 -13.55
N GLU A 94 -19.70 16.21 -13.67
CA GLU A 94 -18.44 16.39 -12.98
C GLU A 94 -17.70 17.61 -13.55
N LEU A 95 -17.38 18.57 -12.68
CA LEU A 95 -16.52 19.68 -13.07
C LEU A 95 -15.11 19.12 -13.31
N ALA A 96 -14.65 19.12 -14.55
CA ALA A 96 -13.34 18.60 -14.97
C ALA A 96 -12.14 19.17 -14.19
N GLN A 97 -12.34 20.26 -13.43
CA GLN A 97 -11.31 20.96 -12.65
C GLN A 97 -11.59 20.95 -11.14
N SER A 98 -12.26 19.92 -10.61
CA SER A 98 -12.49 19.82 -9.16
C SER A 98 -11.19 19.51 -8.39
N PRO A 99 -10.86 20.22 -7.29
CA PRO A 99 -9.76 19.85 -6.39
C PRO A 99 -9.87 18.42 -5.83
N LEU A 100 -11.08 17.87 -5.83
CA LEU A 100 -11.35 16.50 -5.36
C LEU A 100 -10.77 15.42 -6.29
N ASN A 101 -10.41 15.76 -7.53
CA ASN A 101 -9.65 14.87 -8.41
C ASN A 101 -8.19 14.70 -7.95
N LEU A 102 -7.68 15.62 -7.12
CA LEU A 102 -6.28 15.64 -6.68
C LEU A 102 -6.04 14.92 -5.35
N LEU A 103 -7.13 14.54 -4.67
CA LEU A 103 -7.10 13.86 -3.38
C LEU A 103 -7.35 12.37 -3.57
N THR A 104 -6.29 11.58 -3.45
CA THR A 104 -6.34 10.11 -3.52
C THR A 104 -6.46 9.51 -2.12
N PHE A 105 -7.39 8.58 -1.96
CA PHE A 105 -7.54 7.74 -0.78
C PHE A 105 -7.03 6.33 -1.06
N CYS A 106 -6.42 5.74 -0.05
CA CYS A 106 -6.18 4.31 0.08
C CYS A 106 -6.95 3.82 1.31
N VAL A 107 -7.73 2.76 1.15
CA VAL A 107 -8.44 2.08 2.22
C VAL A 107 -7.91 0.67 2.30
N LEU A 108 -7.32 0.33 3.44
CA LEU A 108 -6.79 -0.99 3.75
C LEU A 108 -7.76 -1.70 4.68
N GLU A 109 -8.25 -2.87 4.28
CA GLU A 109 -8.96 -3.76 5.19
C GLU A 109 -7.95 -4.69 5.88
N LEU A 110 -8.06 -4.80 7.20
CA LEU A 110 -7.23 -5.68 8.01
C LEU A 110 -7.92 -7.02 8.27
N ARG A 111 -7.16 -8.07 8.57
CA ARG A 111 -7.68 -9.43 8.87
C ARG A 111 -8.78 -9.50 9.93
N ASN A 112 -8.83 -8.53 10.84
CA ASN A 112 -9.86 -8.44 11.88
C ASN A 112 -11.11 -7.64 11.47
N GLY A 113 -11.23 -7.25 10.20
CA GLY A 113 -12.32 -6.43 9.65
C GLY A 113 -12.19 -4.93 9.97
N PHE A 114 -11.09 -4.49 10.59
CA PHE A 114 -10.86 -3.06 10.82
C PHE A 114 -10.32 -2.41 9.55
N THR A 115 -10.77 -1.19 9.25
CA THR A 115 -10.32 -0.43 8.08
C THR A 115 -9.37 0.69 8.48
N VAL A 116 -8.25 0.82 7.77
CA VAL A 116 -7.29 1.91 7.93
C VAL A 116 -7.22 2.70 6.64
N THR A 117 -7.33 4.02 6.73
CA THR A 117 -7.24 4.90 5.55
C THR A 117 -5.90 5.60 5.47
N GLY A 118 -5.50 6.00 4.29
CA GLY A 118 -4.40 6.92 4.04
C GLY A 118 -4.74 7.82 2.87
N GLU A 119 -4.19 9.03 2.90
CA GLU A 119 -4.59 10.10 2.01
C GLU A 119 -3.35 10.72 1.34
N SER A 120 -3.46 11.05 0.06
CA SER A 120 -2.48 11.84 -0.68
C SER A 120 -3.18 13.00 -1.36
N ALA A 121 -2.90 14.22 -0.88
CA ALA A 121 -3.44 15.45 -1.43
C ALA A 121 -2.38 16.12 -2.30
N CYS A 122 -2.58 16.13 -3.63
CA CYS A 122 -1.67 16.85 -4.51
C CYS A 122 -1.97 18.36 -4.49
N ALA A 123 -0.92 19.16 -4.29
CA ALA A 123 -1.05 20.61 -4.11
C ALA A 123 -1.34 21.37 -5.42
N SER A 124 -0.97 20.80 -6.57
CA SER A 124 -1.15 21.44 -7.88
C SER A 124 -1.62 20.40 -8.91
N PRO A 125 -2.68 20.68 -9.69
CA PRO A 125 -3.16 19.78 -10.74
C PRO A 125 -2.09 19.40 -11.76
N GLU A 126 -1.18 20.31 -12.06
CA GLU A 126 -0.10 20.11 -13.04
C GLU A 126 0.90 19.03 -12.61
N ASN A 127 1.03 18.83 -11.29
CA ASN A 127 1.91 17.82 -10.70
C ASN A 127 1.15 16.56 -10.26
N PHE A 128 -0.13 16.43 -10.64
CA PHE A 128 -0.92 15.26 -10.26
C PHE A 128 -0.49 14.02 -11.04
N ASP A 129 -0.08 13.00 -10.31
CA ASP A 129 0.15 11.66 -10.82
C ASP A 129 -0.61 10.66 -9.94
N ALA A 130 -1.53 9.93 -10.54
CA ALA A 130 -2.40 8.99 -9.82
C ALA A 130 -1.61 7.79 -9.24
N ALA A 131 -0.54 7.34 -9.89
CA ALA A 131 0.28 6.24 -9.40
C ALA A 131 1.08 6.69 -8.17
N ILE A 132 1.72 7.86 -8.24
CA ILE A 132 2.43 8.46 -7.10
C ILE A 132 1.45 8.72 -5.94
N GLY A 133 0.27 9.26 -6.25
CA GLY A 133 -0.79 9.50 -5.27
C GLY A 133 -1.19 8.23 -4.51
N ARG A 134 -1.37 7.11 -5.21
CA ARG A 134 -1.67 5.79 -4.60
C ARG A 134 -0.54 5.29 -3.72
N CYS A 135 0.72 5.39 -4.19
CA CYS A 135 1.88 4.98 -3.41
C CYS A 135 1.97 5.75 -2.08
N ILE A 136 1.81 7.07 -2.11
CA ILE A 136 1.84 7.92 -0.90
C ILE A 136 0.64 7.61 0.00
N ALA A 137 -0.56 7.51 -0.55
CA ALA A 137 -1.77 7.20 0.23
C ALA A 137 -1.64 5.85 0.94
N ARG A 138 -1.09 4.83 0.26
CA ARG A 138 -0.81 3.50 0.86
C ARG A 138 0.23 3.59 1.97
N ALA A 139 1.35 4.28 1.73
CA ALA A 139 2.39 4.48 2.74
C ALA A 139 1.82 5.16 3.99
N ASN A 140 0.99 6.19 3.82
CA ASN A 140 0.32 6.89 4.91
C ASN A 140 -0.66 5.98 5.67
N ALA A 141 -1.36 5.08 4.99
CA ALA A 141 -2.22 4.08 5.64
C ALA A 141 -1.40 3.06 6.45
N VAL A 142 -0.31 2.54 5.86
CA VAL A 142 0.62 1.60 6.49
C VAL A 142 1.26 2.20 7.76
N GLN A 143 1.63 3.48 7.73
CA GLN A 143 2.14 4.20 8.90
C GLN A 143 1.17 4.16 10.09
N LYS A 144 -0.15 4.20 9.83
CA LYS A 144 -1.18 4.10 10.87
C LYS A 144 -1.35 2.67 11.41
N ILE A 145 -0.94 1.63 10.68
CA ILE A 145 -1.02 0.23 11.13
C ILE A 145 0.05 -0.10 12.18
N TRP A 146 1.25 0.49 12.06
CA TRP A 146 2.36 0.29 13.02
C TRP A 146 1.94 0.43 14.49
N PRO A 147 1.34 1.56 14.94
CA PRO A 147 0.92 1.70 16.33
C PRO A 147 -0.20 0.72 16.72
N LEU A 148 -1.08 0.31 15.79
CA LEU A 148 -2.15 -0.66 16.07
C LEU A 148 -1.59 -2.05 16.37
N LEU A 149 -0.66 -2.53 15.53
CA LEU A 149 0.00 -3.82 15.77
C LEU A 149 0.93 -3.75 17.00
N GLY A 150 1.58 -2.59 17.23
CA GLY A 150 2.40 -2.36 18.41
C GLY A 150 1.58 -2.44 19.70
N PHE A 151 0.40 -1.82 19.72
CA PHE A 151 -0.55 -1.92 20.83
C PHE A 151 -1.00 -3.37 21.05
N ARG A 152 -1.44 -4.07 19.99
CA ARG A 152 -1.86 -5.48 20.09
C ARG A 152 -0.74 -6.39 20.59
N LEU A 153 0.50 -6.15 20.17
CA LEU A 153 1.66 -6.87 20.69
C LEU A 153 1.88 -6.57 22.17
N ARG A 154 1.78 -5.29 22.58
CA ARG A 154 1.92 -4.90 23.98
C ARG A 154 0.87 -5.56 24.86
N ASP A 155 -0.37 -5.66 24.40
CA ASP A 155 -1.47 -6.36 25.08
C ASP A 155 -1.13 -7.83 25.29
N LYS A 156 -0.65 -8.53 24.26
CA LYS A 156 -0.20 -9.94 24.38
C LYS A 156 0.93 -10.09 25.40
N LEU A 157 1.91 -9.20 25.35
CA LEU A 157 3.04 -9.20 26.30
C LEU A 157 2.60 -8.87 27.74
N ALA A 158 1.56 -8.04 27.91
CA ALA A 158 0.99 -7.73 29.22
C ALA A 158 0.12 -8.88 29.76
N ALA A 159 -0.61 -9.55 28.88
CA ALA A 159 -1.45 -10.71 29.20
C ALA A 159 -0.64 -11.97 29.51
N GLY A 160 0.64 -11.99 29.16
CA GLY A 160 1.60 -13.03 29.50
C GLY A 160 1.96 -13.91 28.32
N ALA A 161 3.27 -14.07 28.11
CA ALA A 161 3.83 -15.35 27.74
C ALA A 161 3.40 -16.43 28.75
#